data_AF-A0A4Y2V677-F1
#
_entry.id   AF-A0A4Y2V677-F1
#
_cell.length_a   1.000
_cell.length_b   1.000
_cell.length_c   1.000
_cell.angle_alpha   90.00
_cell.angle_beta   90.00
_cell.angle_gamma   90.00
#
_symmetry.space_group_name_H-M   'P 1'
#
loop_
_entity.id
_entity.type
_entity.pdbx_description
1 polymer ?
#
loop_
_entity_poly.entity_id
_entity_poly.type
_entity_poly.pdbx_seq_one_letter_code
_entity_poly.pdbx_strand_id
1 'polypeptide(L)'
;ADYLLQSVLYGVQELGEHEGNLASLLSFGVHVYENLRRRFIEIQTTLMNSVGCNQQSLRKLNEALTQNLPKAKHDKLKKEAFKSAIEKIIGKNIGQRHKKEVVIKNLPPLIYFKPKKDSSLLDFQLNSDMGLCNLFSPDNKDC
;
A
#
# COMPACT_ATOMS: atom_id res chain seq x y z
N ALA A 1 6.36 -25.91 8.68
CA ALA A 1 5.20 -25.18 8.14
C ALA A 1 5.17 -23.75 8.65
N ASP A 2 5.42 -23.54 9.96
CA ASP A 2 5.45 -22.22 10.59
C ASP A 2 6.45 -21.25 9.99
N TYR A 3 7.67 -21.71 9.68
CA TYR A 3 8.70 -20.86 9.08
C TYR A 3 8.24 -20.21 7.77
N LEU A 4 7.48 -20.94 6.93
CA LEU A 4 6.97 -20.40 5.67
C LEU A 4 5.94 -19.29 5.93
N LEU A 5 5.00 -19.52 6.84
CA LEU A 5 4.01 -18.50 7.21
C LEU A 5 4.67 -17.29 7.86
N GLN A 6 5.59 -17.51 8.80
CA GLN A 6 6.36 -16.45 9.45
C GLN A 6 7.16 -15.62 8.44
N SER A 7 7.78 -16.26 7.45
CA SER A 7 8.51 -15.56 6.38
C SER A 7 7.58 -14.65 5.55
N VAL A 8 6.35 -15.11 5.26
CA VAL A 8 5.34 -14.27 4.59
C VAL A 8 4.93 -13.08 5.45
N LEU A 9 4.66 -13.33 6.74
CA LEU A 9 4.28 -12.27 7.68
C LEU A 9 5.40 -11.23 7.85
N TYR A 10 6.65 -11.68 7.90
CA TYR A 10 7.82 -10.80 7.91
C TYR A 10 7.92 -9.98 6.63
N GLY A 11 7.69 -10.60 5.47
CA GLY A 11 7.60 -9.88 4.19
C GLY A 11 6.51 -8.80 4.19
N VAL A 12 5.34 -9.07 4.79
CA VAL A 12 4.27 -8.07 4.95
C VAL A 12 4.69 -6.92 5.88
N GLN A 13 5.47 -7.22 6.92
CA GLN A 13 5.96 -6.21 7.84
C GLN A 13 6.98 -5.25 7.21
N GLU A 14 7.88 -5.79 6.38
CA GLU A 14 8.96 -4.98 5.76
C GLU A 14 8.52 -4.34 4.44
N LEU A 15 7.78 -5.06 3.59
CA LEU A 15 7.42 -4.61 2.23
C LEU A 15 5.97 -4.10 2.12
N GLY A 16 5.16 -4.22 3.18
CA GLY A 16 3.74 -3.90 3.17
C GLY A 16 3.39 -2.42 3.04
N GLU A 17 4.39 -1.53 3.08
CA GLU A 17 4.21 -0.09 2.84
C GLU A 17 3.73 0.18 1.39
N HIS A 18 4.26 -0.57 0.43
CA HIS A 18 3.89 -0.43 -0.97
C HIS A 18 2.66 -1.28 -1.30
N GLU A 19 1.62 -0.64 -1.83
CA GLU A 19 0.33 -1.30 -2.13
C GLU A 19 0.48 -2.49 -3.08
N GLY A 20 1.35 -2.41 -4.11
CA GLY A 20 1.60 -3.51 -5.04
C GLY A 20 2.24 -4.73 -4.39
N ASN A 21 3.20 -4.51 -3.49
CA ASN A 21 3.85 -5.58 -2.73
C ASN A 21 2.87 -6.20 -1.74
N LEU A 22 2.09 -5.36 -1.04
CA LEU A 22 1.06 -5.80 -0.11
C LEU A 22 0.01 -6.67 -0.83
N ALA A 23 -0.49 -6.25 -1.99
CA ALA A 23 -1.49 -7.02 -2.75
C ALA A 23 -0.95 -8.41 -3.16
N SER A 24 0.31 -8.48 -3.57
CA SER A 24 0.99 -9.72 -3.95
C SER A 24 1.19 -10.63 -2.74
N LEU A 25 1.67 -10.08 -1.62
CA LEU A 25 1.90 -10.81 -0.37
C LEU A 25 0.59 -11.29 0.28
N LEU A 26 -0.49 -10.51 0.22
CA LEU A 26 -1.81 -10.95 0.67
C LEU A 26 -2.31 -12.14 -0.15
N SER A 27 -2.15 -12.08 -1.48
CA SER A 27 -2.55 -13.18 -2.37
C SER A 27 -1.76 -14.45 -2.08
N PHE A 28 -0.44 -14.33 -1.90
CA PHE A 28 0.43 -15.45 -1.56
C PHE A 28 0.13 -15.99 -0.15
N GLY A 29 -0.03 -15.12 0.85
CA GLY A 29 -0.34 -15.49 2.23
C GLY A 29 -1.65 -16.24 2.37
N VAL A 30 -2.71 -15.82 1.66
CA VAL A 30 -3.97 -16.58 1.57
C VAL A 30 -3.72 -17.98 1.03
N HIS A 31 -2.94 -18.12 -0.05
CA HIS A 31 -2.64 -19.41 -0.65
C HIS A 31 -1.84 -20.32 0.30
N VAL A 32 -0.80 -19.77 0.94
CA VAL A 32 0.02 -20.48 1.93
C VAL A 32 -0.85 -20.93 3.10
N TYR A 33 -1.64 -20.04 3.69
CA TYR A 33 -2.51 -20.37 4.83
C TYR A 33 -3.57 -21.42 4.46
N GLU A 34 -4.18 -21.32 3.27
CA GLU A 34 -5.21 -22.27 2.83
C GLU A 34 -4.66 -23.69 2.63
N ASN A 35 -3.42 -23.83 2.14
CA ASN A 35 -2.77 -25.12 1.96
C ASN A 35 -2.25 -25.69 3.28
N LEU A 36 -1.66 -24.85 4.13
CA LEU A 36 -1.07 -25.31 5.40
C LEU A 36 -2.14 -25.64 6.45
N ARG A 37 -3.26 -24.89 6.52
CA ARG A 37 -4.30 -25.12 7.54
C ARG A 37 -4.92 -26.51 7.48
N ARG A 38 -4.99 -27.12 6.29
CA ARG A 38 -5.59 -28.45 6.10
C ARG A 38 -4.72 -29.56 6.67
N ARG A 39 -3.41 -29.31 6.81
CA ARG A 39 -2.41 -30.29 7.25
C ARG A 39 -1.90 -30.03 8.67
N PHE A 40 -1.91 -28.77 9.12
CA PHE A 40 -1.34 -28.36 10.39
C PHE A 40 -2.31 -27.47 11.16
N ILE A 41 -2.87 -27.99 12.26
CA ILE A 41 -3.79 -27.24 13.14
C ILE A 41 -3.07 -26.08 13.85
N GLU A 42 -1.76 -26.26 14.11
CA GLU A 42 -0.87 -25.35 14.85
C GLU A 42 -0.67 -24.00 14.13
N ILE A 43 -0.86 -23.97 12.81
CA ILE A 43 -0.75 -22.76 11.98
C ILE A 43 -1.67 -21.63 12.46
N GLN A 44 -2.86 -21.99 12.99
CA GLN A 44 -3.80 -21.00 13.52
C GLN A 44 -3.25 -20.32 14.77
N THR A 45 -2.64 -21.11 15.65
CA THR A 45 -1.98 -20.63 16.87
C THR A 45 -0.77 -19.77 16.53
N THR A 46 0.05 -20.20 15.56
CA THR A 46 1.20 -19.42 15.07
C THR A 46 0.77 -18.07 14.50
N LEU A 47 -0.29 -18.04 13.68
CA LEU A 47 -0.81 -16.78 13.12
C LEU A 47 -1.32 -15.83 14.20
N MET A 48 -2.00 -16.37 15.23
CA MET A 48 -2.51 -15.57 16.33
C MET A 48 -1.37 -14.98 17.18
N ASN A 49 -0.37 -15.80 17.53
CA ASN A 49 0.74 -15.41 18.38
C ASN A 49 1.70 -14.42 17.70
N SER A 50 1.99 -14.62 16.41
CA SER A 50 2.94 -13.78 15.67
C SER A 50 2.39 -12.39 15.34
N VAL A 51 1.08 -12.27 15.12
CA VAL A 51 0.46 -11.04 14.60
C VAL A 51 -0.40 -10.31 15.64
N GLY A 52 -0.63 -10.91 16.81
CA GLY A 52 -1.60 -10.41 17.79
C GLY A 52 -3.01 -10.30 17.19
N CYS A 53 -3.34 -11.24 16.28
CA CYS A 53 -4.63 -11.31 15.60
C CYS A 53 -5.74 -11.62 16.61
N ASN A 54 -6.90 -10.98 16.46
CA ASN A 54 -8.05 -11.26 17.32
C ASN A 54 -8.73 -12.58 16.90
N GLN A 55 -9.24 -13.36 17.86
CA GLN A 55 -9.96 -14.61 17.60
C GLN A 55 -11.12 -14.41 16.61
N GLN A 56 -11.76 -13.23 16.63
CA GLN A 56 -12.84 -12.88 15.71
C GLN A 56 -12.34 -12.75 14.25
N SER A 57 -11.20 -12.11 14.03
CA SER A 57 -10.62 -11.96 12.68
C SER A 57 -10.16 -13.31 12.12
N LEU A 58 -9.60 -14.17 12.97
CA LEU A 58 -9.26 -15.56 12.61
C LEU A 58 -10.50 -16.37 12.21
N ARG A 59 -11.60 -16.24 12.96
CA ARG A 59 -12.87 -16.89 12.61
C ARG A 59 -13.39 -16.41 11.25
N LYS A 60 -13.41 -15.10 11.01
CA LYS A 60 -13.82 -14.51 9.72
C LYS A 60 -12.95 -15.00 8.57
N LEU A 61 -11.64 -15.10 8.75
CA LEU A 61 -10.73 -15.66 7.76
C LEU A 61 -11.06 -17.12 7.45
N ASN A 62 -11.28 -17.94 8.48
CA ASN A 62 -11.61 -19.36 8.29
C ASN A 62 -12.96 -19.54 7.59
N GLU A 63 -13.96 -18.74 7.94
CA GLU A 63 -15.27 -18.73 7.30
C GLU A 63 -15.14 -18.32 5.82
N ALA A 64 -14.46 -17.21 5.54
CA ALA A 64 -14.22 -16.71 4.18
C ALA A 64 -13.54 -17.75 3.27
N LEU A 65 -12.73 -18.66 3.82
CA LEU A 65 -12.09 -19.75 3.05
C LEU A 65 -13.03 -20.93 2.74
N THR A 66 -14.18 -21.01 3.40
CA THR A 66 -15.16 -22.11 3.25
C THR A 66 -16.41 -21.69 2.48
N GLN A 67 -16.62 -20.39 2.27
CA GLN A 67 -17.80 -19.90 1.58
C GLN A 67 -17.79 -20.29 0.09
N ASN A 68 -18.95 -20.69 -0.41
CA ASN A 68 -19.13 -21.07 -1.80
C ASN A 68 -19.57 -19.84 -2.62
N LEU A 69 -18.60 -19.04 -3.07
CA LEU A 69 -18.83 -17.83 -3.88
C LEU A 69 -18.21 -17.97 -5.28
N PRO A 70 -18.68 -17.17 -6.27
CA PRO A 70 -18.00 -17.02 -7.55
C PRO A 70 -16.52 -16.67 -7.34
N LYS A 71 -15.62 -17.32 -8.11
CA LYS A 71 -14.16 -17.25 -7.94
C LYS A 71 -13.61 -15.84 -7.68
N ALA A 72 -13.97 -14.87 -8.51
CA ALA A 72 -13.51 -13.49 -8.36
C ALA A 72 -13.96 -12.82 -7.04
N LYS A 73 -15.20 -13.07 -6.60
CA LYS A 73 -15.72 -12.54 -5.33
C LYS A 73 -15.09 -13.26 -4.14
N HIS A 74 -14.87 -14.56 -4.27
CA HIS A 74 -14.24 -15.39 -3.24
C HIS A 74 -12.79 -14.97 -3.00
N ASP A 75 -12.01 -14.77 -4.06
CA ASP A 75 -10.61 -14.34 -3.95
C ASP A 75 -10.49 -12.95 -3.30
N LYS A 76 -11.38 -12.03 -3.65
CA LYS A 76 -11.45 -10.71 -2.98
C LYS A 76 -11.77 -10.85 -1.50
N LEU A 77 -12.78 -11.65 -1.15
CA LEU A 77 -13.19 -11.87 0.25
C LEU A 77 -12.06 -12.47 1.10
N LYS A 78 -11.36 -13.49 0.58
CA LYS A 78 -10.22 -14.11 1.27
C LYS A 78 -9.10 -13.11 1.54
N LYS A 79 -8.75 -12.29 0.54
CA LYS A 79 -7.71 -11.26 0.68
C LYS A 79 -8.09 -10.23 1.74
N GLU A 80 -9.33 -9.74 1.74
CA GLU A 80 -9.81 -8.78 2.74
C GLU A 80 -9.82 -9.38 4.15
N ALA A 81 -10.31 -10.62 4.30
CA ALA A 81 -10.32 -11.30 5.60
C ALA A 81 -8.89 -11.55 6.12
N PHE A 82 -7.96 -11.94 5.24
CA PHE A 82 -6.56 -12.13 5.60
C PHE A 82 -5.88 -10.81 5.96
N LYS A 83 -6.14 -9.75 5.19
CA LYS A 83 -5.67 -8.39 5.49
C LYS A 83 -6.14 -7.92 6.86
N SER A 84 -7.41 -8.12 7.19
CA SER A 84 -7.97 -7.78 8.51
C SER A 84 -7.34 -8.60 9.64
N ALA A 85 -6.97 -9.87 9.39
CA ALA A 85 -6.27 -10.69 10.37
C ALA A 85 -4.84 -10.18 10.65
N ILE A 86 -4.16 -9.60 9.64
CA ILE A 86 -2.77 -9.17 9.75
C ILE A 86 -2.55 -7.66 9.84
N GLU A 87 -3.61 -6.88 9.95
CA GLU A 87 -3.60 -5.41 9.85
C GLU A 87 -2.53 -4.75 10.75
N LYS A 88 -2.32 -5.29 11.94
CA LYS A 88 -1.38 -4.74 12.94
C LYS A 88 0.08 -4.76 12.51
N ILE A 89 0.47 -5.73 11.68
CA ILE A 89 1.85 -5.92 11.25
C ILE A 89 2.14 -5.34 9.87
N ILE A 90 1.13 -4.88 9.13
CA ILE A 90 1.33 -4.32 7.79
C ILE A 90 2.33 -3.16 7.90
N GLY A 91 3.40 -3.23 7.09
CA GLY A 91 4.43 -2.21 7.04
C GLY A 91 3.85 -0.81 6.88
N LYS A 92 4.35 0.14 7.67
CA LYS A 92 3.99 1.56 7.60
C LYS A 92 5.23 2.35 7.24
N ASN A 93 5.05 3.43 6.48
CA ASN A 93 6.13 4.34 6.14
C ASN A 93 6.90 4.80 7.39
N ILE A 94 8.23 4.89 7.28
CA ILE A 94 9.14 5.25 8.38
C ILE A 94 8.73 6.60 9.02
N GLY A 95 8.26 7.55 8.21
CA GLY A 95 7.76 8.85 8.67
C GLY A 95 6.46 8.75 9.47
N GLN A 96 5.64 7.70 9.27
CA GLN A 96 4.48 7.40 10.11
C GLN A 96 4.87 6.62 11.37
N ARG A 97 5.85 5.69 11.27
CA ARG A 97 6.37 4.92 12.42
C ARG A 97 7.04 5.81 13.46
N HIS A 98 7.76 6.85 13.02
CA HIS A 98 8.45 7.80 13.89
C HIS A 98 7.75 9.15 14.01
N LYS A 99 6.47 9.26 13.59
CA LYS A 99 5.68 10.47 13.81
C LYS A 99 5.44 10.63 15.30
N LYS A 100 6.37 11.30 15.98
CA LYS A 100 6.12 11.84 17.32
C LYS A 100 5.10 12.94 17.14
N GLU A 101 3.88 12.71 17.62
CA GLU A 101 2.87 13.76 17.66
C GLU A 101 3.32 14.81 18.68
N VAL A 102 4.05 15.82 18.22
CA VAL A 102 4.46 16.95 19.05
C VAL A 102 3.39 18.02 18.91
N VAL A 103 2.46 18.07 19.86
CA VAL A 103 1.57 19.22 20.01
C VAL A 103 2.39 20.37 20.61
N ILE A 104 3.00 21.18 19.75
CA ILE A 104 3.70 22.39 20.20
C ILE A 104 2.63 23.43 20.52
N LYS A 105 2.28 23.56 21.80
CA LYS A 105 1.20 24.43 22.28
C LYS A 105 1.41 25.93 21.96
N ASN A 106 2.65 26.35 21.69
CA ASN A 106 3.03 27.74 21.47
C ASN A 106 3.61 27.98 20.07
N LEU A 107 3.10 27.32 19.03
CA LEU A 107 3.49 27.70 17.66
C LEU A 107 2.85 29.04 17.30
N PRO A 108 3.63 30.01 16.81
CA PRO A 108 3.08 31.15 16.10
C PRO A 108 2.18 30.66 14.96
N PRO A 109 1.04 31.30 14.69
CA PRO A 109 0.19 30.93 13.57
C PRO A 109 0.99 31.01 12.26
N LEU A 110 0.98 29.93 11.48
CA LEU A 110 1.56 29.96 10.13
C LEU A 110 0.81 31.02 9.32
N ILE A 111 1.53 32.06 8.90
CA ILE A 111 1.00 33.02 7.94
C ILE A 111 0.90 32.27 6.61
N TYR A 112 -0.27 31.69 6.36
CA TYR A 112 -0.60 31.13 5.06
C TYR A 112 -0.71 32.29 4.08
N PHE A 113 0.40 32.62 3.41
CA PHE A 113 0.31 33.33 2.14
C PHE A 113 -0.43 32.38 1.20
N LYS A 114 -1.73 32.64 0.97
CA LYS A 114 -2.43 31.98 -0.14
C LYS A 114 -1.55 32.18 -1.37
N PRO A 115 -1.06 31.12 -2.02
CA PRO A 115 -0.37 31.30 -3.29
C PRO A 115 -1.35 32.05 -4.18
N LYS A 116 -0.95 33.25 -4.61
CA LYS A 116 -1.72 33.96 -5.64
C LYS A 116 -1.79 32.97 -6.79
N LYS A 117 -3.01 32.69 -7.23
CA LYS A 117 -3.24 31.90 -8.43
C LYS A 117 -2.71 32.79 -9.56
N ASP A 118 -1.45 32.61 -9.94
CA ASP A 118 -0.88 33.31 -11.07
C ASP A 118 -1.60 32.80 -12.32
N SER A 119 -2.58 33.58 -12.78
CA SER A 119 -3.31 33.37 -14.02
C SER A 119 -2.49 33.75 -15.25
N SER A 120 -1.15 33.85 -15.14
CA SER A 120 -0.27 34.33 -16.21
C SER A 120 0.39 33.22 -17.04
N LEU A 121 0.28 31.94 -16.64
CA LEU A 121 0.84 30.83 -17.43
C LEU A 121 0.04 30.51 -18.71
N LEU A 122 -1.22 30.93 -18.81
CA LEU A 122 -2.02 30.75 -20.02
C LEU A 122 -1.80 31.87 -21.06
N ASP A 123 -1.42 33.08 -20.61
CA ASP A 123 -1.21 34.22 -21.51
C ASP A 123 0.16 34.21 -22.19
N PHE A 124 1.16 33.52 -21.59
CA PHE A 124 2.47 33.32 -22.22
C PHE A 124 2.43 32.38 -23.43
N GLN A 125 1.40 31.52 -23.53
CA GLN A 125 1.32 30.49 -24.56
C GLN A 125 0.70 30.99 -25.87
N LEU A 126 -0.01 32.12 -25.86
CA LEU A 126 -0.77 32.59 -27.03
C LEU A 126 -0.06 33.68 -27.85
N ASN A 127 0.91 34.41 -27.27
CA ASN A 127 1.47 35.61 -27.89
C ASN A 127 2.99 35.61 -28.07
N SER A 128 3.65 34.47 -27.96
CA SER A 128 5.08 34.39 -28.24
C SER A 128 5.34 33.18 -29.13
N ASP A 129 5.44 33.47 -30.43
CA ASP A 129 6.16 32.62 -31.37
C ASP A 129 7.59 32.49 -30.85
N MET A 130 7.81 31.48 -29.99
CA MET A 130 9.02 31.30 -29.17
C MET A 130 10.25 30.91 -30.01
N GLY A 131 10.34 31.26 -31.29
CA GLY A 131 11.52 31.03 -32.13
C GLY A 131 11.98 29.57 -32.27
N LEU A 132 11.31 28.61 -31.62
CA LEU A 132 11.62 27.19 -31.63
C LEU A 132 11.38 26.59 -33.01
N CYS A 133 10.43 27.15 -33.77
CA CYS A 133 10.16 26.76 -35.15
C CYS A 133 11.37 27.03 -36.07
N ASN A 134 12.20 28.04 -35.77
CA ASN A 134 13.40 28.34 -36.55
C ASN A 134 14.54 27.34 -36.31
N LEU A 135 14.53 26.61 -35.19
CA LEU A 135 15.57 25.63 -34.87
C LEU A 135 15.50 24.37 -35.75
N PHE A 136 14.34 24.13 -36.37
CA PHE A 136 14.06 22.98 -37.23
C PHE A 136 13.88 23.36 -38.70
N SER A 137 14.15 24.62 -39.06
CA SER A 137 14.14 25.03 -40.45
C SER A 137 15.40 24.51 -41.16
N PRO A 138 15.27 23.92 -42.37
CA PRO A 138 16.34 23.16 -43.02
C PRO A 138 17.50 24.01 -43.60
N ASP A 139 17.59 25.31 -43.27
CA ASP A 139 18.54 26.26 -43.88
C ASP A 139 19.65 26.72 -42.90
N ASN A 140 20.07 25.86 -41.97
CA ASN A 140 21.38 26.03 -41.34
C ASN A 140 22.47 25.57 -42.32
N LYS A 141 22.88 26.48 -43.21
CA LYS A 141 24.09 26.31 -44.01
C LYS A 141 25.28 26.76 -43.17
N ASP A 142 26.03 25.78 -42.67
CA ASP A 142 27.37 25.96 -42.12
C ASP A 142 28.29 26.62 -43.17
N CYS A 143 28.78 27.83 -42.86
CA CYS A 143 29.98 28.46 -43.43
C CYS A 143 30.49 29.53 -42.45
#